data_AF-A0A7V1M767-F1
#
_entry.id   AF-A0A7V1M767-F1
#
_cell.length_a   1.000
_cell.length_b   1.000
_cell.length_c   1.000
_cell.angle_alpha   90.00
_cell.angle_beta   90.00
_cell.angle_gamma   90.00
#
_symmetry.space_group_name_H-M   'P 1'
#
loop_
_entity.id
_entity.type
_entity.pdbx_description
1 polymer ?
#
loop_
_entity_poly.entity_id
_entity_poly.type
_entity_poly.pdbx_seq_one_letter_code
_entity_poly.pdbx_strand_id
1 'polypeptide(L)'
;MAKAFKREELLQRITIDPNICFGKPCIRGHRIWVSLIVDLLASGATIQKILREYPGLEEADVLACIAYGADVTLHKRLERWS
;
A
#
# COMPACT_ATOMS: atom_id res chain seq x y z
N MET A 1 8.98 19.78 9.95
CA MET A 1 7.60 19.92 9.45
C MET A 1 7.23 18.62 8.76
N ALA A 2 6.12 17.97 9.14
CA ALA A 2 5.68 16.75 8.47
C ALA A 2 5.30 17.08 7.03
N LYS A 3 5.89 16.37 6.05
CA LYS A 3 5.56 16.53 4.64
C LYS A 3 4.14 16.00 4.42
N ALA A 4 3.21 16.87 4.06
CA ALA A 4 1.87 16.44 3.68
C ALA A 4 1.91 15.86 2.26
N PHE A 5 1.59 14.57 2.12
CA PHE A 5 1.46 13.93 0.82
C PHE A 5 0.03 14.08 0.29
N LYS A 6 -0.13 14.39 -1.00
CA LYS A 6 -1.45 14.37 -1.62
C LYS A 6 -1.87 12.92 -1.88
N ARG A 7 -3.17 12.65 -1.84
CA ARG A 7 -3.71 11.29 -2.03
C ARG A 7 -3.33 10.73 -3.39
N GLU A 8 -3.38 11.55 -4.43
CA GLU A 8 -3.07 11.16 -5.81
C GLU A 8 -1.60 10.76 -5.96
N GLU A 9 -0.69 11.48 -5.29
CA GLU A 9 0.75 11.17 -5.27
C GLU A 9 1.03 9.83 -4.58
N LEU A 10 0.29 9.53 -3.51
CA LEU A 10 0.39 8.26 -2.80
C LEU A 10 -0.10 7.10 -3.69
N LEU A 11 -1.25 7.25 -4.34
CA LEU A 11 -1.81 6.19 -5.19
C LEU A 11 -0.92 5.85 -6.40
N GLN A 12 -0.18 6.82 -6.95
CA GLN A 12 0.80 6.58 -8.02
C GLN A 12 1.98 5.67 -7.60
N ARG A 13 2.18 5.47 -6.30
CA ARG A 13 3.21 4.57 -5.77
C ARG A 13 2.71 3.12 -5.70
N ILE A 14 1.45 2.85 -5.98
CA ILE A 14 0.91 1.50 -6.08
C ILE A 14 0.72 1.11 -7.54
N THR A 15 1.21 -0.07 -7.89
CA THR A 15 1.10 -0.65 -9.23
C THR A 15 0.36 -1.97 -9.18
N ILE A 16 -0.43 -2.22 -10.22
CA ILE A 16 -1.12 -3.49 -10.45
C ILE A 16 -0.72 -3.94 -11.85
N ASP A 17 0.12 -4.97 -11.93
CA ASP A 17 0.56 -5.55 -13.19
C ASP A 17 0.26 -7.05 -13.16
N PRO A 18 -0.51 -7.61 -14.10
CA PRO A 18 -0.80 -9.05 -14.16
C PRO A 18 0.46 -9.93 -14.16
N ASN A 19 1.57 -9.42 -14.71
CA ASN A 19 2.84 -10.13 -14.82
C ASN A 19 3.70 -10.03 -13.54
N ILE A 20 3.31 -9.16 -12.59
CA ILE A 20 4.03 -8.93 -11.34
C ILE A 20 3.10 -9.28 -10.17
N CYS A 21 3.52 -10.18 -9.28
CA CYS A 21 2.74 -10.56 -8.10
C CYS A 21 1.30 -11.00 -8.43
N PHE A 22 1.11 -11.64 -9.59
CA PHE A 22 -0.18 -12.19 -10.04
C PHE A 22 -1.31 -11.15 -10.12
N GLY A 23 -1.00 -9.91 -10.50
CA GLY A 23 -1.99 -8.84 -10.59
C GLY A 23 -2.50 -8.33 -9.24
N LYS A 24 -1.77 -8.63 -8.15
CA LYS A 24 -2.07 -8.05 -6.83
C LYS A 24 -1.47 -6.64 -6.72
N PRO A 25 -2.11 -5.72 -6.00
CA PRO A 25 -1.56 -4.38 -5.74
C PRO A 25 -0.25 -4.45 -4.97
N CYS A 26 0.80 -3.86 -5.54
CA CYS A 26 2.15 -3.83 -5.00
C CYS A 26 2.72 -2.42 -5.00
N ILE A 27 3.67 -2.16 -4.09
CA ILE A 27 4.43 -0.91 -4.10
C ILE A 27 5.31 -0.87 -5.35
N ARG A 28 5.25 0.23 -6.10
CA ARG A 28 5.98 0.44 -7.35
C ARG A 28 7.48 0.24 -7.15
N GLY A 29 8.10 -0.57 -8.02
CA GLY A 29 9.52 -0.89 -7.91
C GLY A 29 9.84 -1.97 -6.86
N HIS A 30 8.84 -2.47 -6.14
CA HIS A 30 8.97 -3.55 -5.17
C HIS A 30 8.03 -4.71 -5.50
N ARG A 31 8.38 -5.89 -5.00
CA ARG A 31 7.48 -7.07 -4.98
C ARG A 31 6.82 -7.24 -3.61
N ILE A 32 6.44 -6.12 -3.01
CA ILE A 32 5.84 -6.05 -1.68
C ILE A 32 4.36 -5.70 -1.84
N TRP A 33 3.49 -6.59 -1.37
CA TRP A 33 2.05 -6.43 -1.52
C TRP A 33 1.52 -5.36 -0.58
N VAL A 34 0.53 -4.59 -1.04
CA VAL A 34 -0.17 -3.62 -0.19
C VAL A 34 -0.79 -4.32 1.02
N SER A 35 -1.37 -5.50 0.82
CA SER A 35 -2.00 -6.28 1.90
C SER A 35 -1.02 -6.65 3.01
N LEU A 36 0.24 -6.94 2.68
CA LEU A 36 1.26 -7.28 3.68
C LEU A 36 1.54 -6.08 4.59
N ILE A 37 1.73 -4.90 4.03
CA ILE A 37 1.98 -3.69 4.81
C ILE A 37 0.79 -3.35 5.70
N VAL A 38 -0.43 -3.45 5.16
CA VAL A 38 -1.66 -3.21 5.95
C VAL A 38 -1.81 -4.23 7.08
N ASP A 39 -1.49 -5.51 6.83
CA ASP A 39 -1.55 -6.57 7.86
C ASP A 39 -0.50 -6.35 8.97
N LEU A 40 0.73 -5.96 8.60
CA LEU A 40 1.76 -5.58 9.56
C LEU A 40 1.29 -4.42 10.45
N LEU A 41 0.71 -3.37 9.86
CA LEU A 41 0.13 -2.26 10.61
C LEU A 41 -1.01 -2.72 11.53
N ALA A 42 -1.89 -3.60 11.06
CA ALA A 42 -2.98 -4.18 11.85
C ALA A 42 -2.47 -5.01 13.04
N SER A 43 -1.32 -5.69 12.88
CA SER A 43 -0.64 -6.40 13.97
C SER A 43 0.07 -5.47 14.99
N GLY A 44 0.01 -4.15 14.78
CA GLY A 44 0.61 -3.15 15.65
C GLY A 44 2.05 -2.78 15.30
N ALA A 45 2.56 -3.16 14.11
CA ALA A 45 3.85 -2.69 13.65
C ALA A 45 3.82 -1.16 13.43
N THR A 46 4.88 -0.47 13.86
CA THR A 46 5.05 0.96 13.55
C THR A 46 5.65 1.13 12.17
N ILE A 47 5.40 2.28 11.54
CA ILE A 47 6.01 2.64 10.25
C ILE A 47 7.54 2.50 10.32
N GLN A 48 8.16 2.99 11.39
CA GLN A 48 9.61 2.90 11.59
C GLN A 48 10.11 1.45 11.66
N LYS A 49 9.33 0.52 12.23
CA LYS A 49 9.69 -0.90 12.22
C LYS A 49 9.63 -1.46 10.80
N ILE A 50 8.59 -1.15 10.05
CA ILE A 50 8.44 -1.57 8.66
C ILE A 50 9.60 -1.04 7.81
N LEU A 51 9.97 0.23 7.93
CA LEU A 51 11.10 0.82 7.19
C LEU A 51 12.44 0.17 7.56
N ARG A 52 12.61 -0.32 8.79
CA ARG A 52 13.81 -1.09 9.18
C ARG A 52 13.84 -2.48 8.57
N GLU A 53 12.70 -3.15 8.48
CA GLU A 53 12.59 -4.49 7.88
C GLU A 53 12.68 -4.42 6.35
N TYR A 54 12.27 -3.30 5.74
CA TYR A 54 12.28 -3.07 4.31
C TYR A 54 13.04 -1.76 3.99
N PRO A 55 14.38 -1.78 3.98
CA PRO A 55 15.22 -0.58 3.85
C PRO A 55 15.13 0.15 2.50
N GLY A 56 14.43 -0.44 1.51
CA GLY A 56 14.13 0.22 0.24
C GLY A 56 12.80 0.98 0.23
N LEU A 57 12.00 0.89 1.30
CA LEU A 57 10.75 1.62 1.42
C LEU A 57 10.97 3.00 2.04
N GLU A 58 10.10 3.92 1.65
CA GLU A 58 9.96 5.22 2.29
C GLU A 58 8.64 5.30 3.05
N GLU A 59 8.52 6.26 3.96
CA GLU A 59 7.28 6.53 4.69
C GLU A 59 6.08 6.72 3.73
N ALA A 60 6.32 7.39 2.60
CA ALA A 60 5.31 7.61 1.57
C ALA A 60 4.76 6.31 0.96
N ASP A 61 5.56 5.24 0.91
CA ASP A 61 5.10 3.94 0.39
C ASP A 61 4.16 3.24 1.38
N VAL A 62 4.44 3.35 2.67
CA VAL A 62 3.54 2.82 3.72
C VAL A 62 2.23 3.60 3.75
N LEU A 63 2.30 4.93 3.64
CA LEU A 63 1.11 5.78 3.51
C LEU A 63 0.33 5.48 2.22
N ALA A 64 1.00 5.13 1.13
CA ALA A 64 0.37 4.69 -0.11
C ALA A 64 -0.42 3.39 0.05
N CYS A 65 0.12 2.42 0.80
CA CYS A 65 -0.61 1.20 1.13
C CYS A 65 -1.90 1.48 1.90
N ILE A 66 -1.86 2.39 2.89
CA ILE A 66 -3.04 2.80 3.66
C ILE A 66 -4.05 3.53 2.76
N ALA A 67 -3.57 4.49 1.96
CA ALA A 67 -4.42 5.27 1.05
C ALA A 67 -5.15 4.37 0.05
N TYR A 68 -4.43 3.43 -0.56
CA TYR A 68 -4.98 2.43 -1.47
C TYR A 68 -5.98 1.50 -0.76
N GLY A 69 -5.67 1.02 0.44
CA GLY A 69 -6.60 0.20 1.24
C GLY A 69 -7.92 0.92 1.52
N ALA A 70 -7.86 2.20 1.90
CA ALA A 70 -9.04 3.04 2.07
C ALA A 70 -9.78 3.28 0.74
N ASP A 71 -9.07 3.39 -0.38
CA ASP A 71 -9.67 3.57 -1.70
C ASP A 71 -10.51 2.36 -2.09
N VAL A 72 -9.98 1.16 -1.88
CA VAL A 72 -10.66 -0.11 -2.18
C VAL A 72 -11.91 -0.31 -1.33
N THR A 73 -11.94 0.17 -0.09
CA THR A 73 -13.13 0.06 0.78
C THR A 73 -14.19 1.11 0.46
N LEU A 74 -13.77 2.32 0.08
CA LEU A 74 -14.66 3.40 -0.36
C LEU A 74 -15.28 3.10 -1.73
N HIS A 75 -14.49 2.59 -2.66
CA HIS A 75 -14.95 2.07 -3.94
C HIS A 75 -15.52 0.67 -3.80
N LYS A 76 -16.64 0.56 -3.06
CA LYS A 76 -17.57 -0.58 -3.11
C LYS A 76 -17.78 -1.04 -4.56
N ARG A 77 -16.95 -1.97 -5.02
CA ARG A 77 -17.30 -2.90 -6.09
C ARG A 77 -18.30 -3.86 -5.44
N LEU A 78 -19.57 -3.47 -5.43
CA LEU A 78 -20.73 -4.32 -5.17
C LEU A 78 -20.89 -5.37 -6.30
N GLU A 79 -19.80 -6.01 -6.73
CA GLU A 79 -19.83 -7.04 -7.77
C GLU A 79 -18.83 -8.14 -7.40
N ARG A 80 -19.25 -8.99 -6.46
CA ARG A 80 -18.90 -10.42 -6.32
C ARG A 80 -19.19 -10.91 -4.91
N TRP A 81 -20.47 -10.93 -4.60
CA TRP A 81 -21.06 -11.99 -3.79
C TRP A 81 -22.26 -12.49 -4.59
N SER A 82 -21.99 -13.42 -5.50
CA SER A 82 -22.96 -14.38 -6.03
C SER A 82 -22.38 -15.76 -5.77
#